data_AF-A0A534PXL6-F1
#
_entry.id   AF-A0A534PXL6-F1
#
_cell.length_a   1.000
_cell.length_b   1.000
_cell.length_c   1.000
_cell.angle_alpha   90.00
_cell.angle_beta   90.00
_cell.angle_gamma   90.00
#
_symmetry.space_group_name_H-M   'P 1'
#
loop_
_entity.id
_entity.type
_entity.pdbx_description
1 polymer ?
#
loop_
_entity_poly.entity_id
_entity_poly.type
_entity_poly.pdbx_seq_one_letter_code
_entity_poly.pdbx_strand_id
1 'polypeptide(L)'
;MRSALTRLALGALVGLAAARAGADLTAGTMLDSTTAEQAKDLLPPEILRHYRNGDYRNKVVEFPITRWRWDDGFEEATRWNGEHLVLDEHKAPVDKTTGKRPDYISGVPFPDIREDDPDAGYKVLWNVDYAYYTGGNSRNLVLLSWVSRSGLDRSAVQDVRFLYYDGQPRKYAPAANPDNFLFQFLALSTSPADLQGTAALGYRYKDPTKRDMNWACGRCRPPIAPTASSAPTRARTTASSSTASPRTSPGRSPATRRDSASSTRTASRARWCGTRSRPAGGARSRSTTTAPPASR
;
A
#
# COMPACT_ATOMS: atom_id res chain seq x y z
N MET A 1 82.00 51.65 0.74
CA MET A 1 82.59 50.30 0.53
C MET A 1 81.41 49.34 0.57
N ARG A 2 80.79 48.92 -0.55
CA ARG A 2 81.22 48.03 -1.65
C ARG A 2 81.57 46.60 -1.19
N SER A 3 80.90 45.61 -1.80
CA SER A 3 81.07 44.13 -1.69
C SER A 3 80.54 43.50 -0.40
N ALA A 4 79.91 42.31 -0.36
CA ALA A 4 79.61 41.25 -1.35
C ALA A 4 78.21 40.63 -1.03
N LEU A 5 77.29 40.34 -1.96
CA LEU A 5 77.22 39.27 -2.98
C LEU A 5 76.84 37.83 -2.49
N THR A 6 75.53 37.51 -2.67
CA THR A 6 74.94 36.26 -3.21
C THR A 6 74.52 35.05 -2.33
N ARG A 7 73.31 34.52 -2.64
CA ARG A 7 72.72 33.17 -2.35
C ARG A 7 72.26 32.96 -0.88
N LEU A 8 71.18 32.26 -0.51
CA LEU A 8 69.98 31.63 -1.12
C LEU A 8 68.96 31.43 0.07
N ALA A 9 67.65 31.15 -0.02
CA ALA A 9 66.69 30.94 -1.12
C ALA A 9 65.22 31.22 -0.67
N LEU A 10 64.31 31.39 -1.64
CA LEU A 10 62.89 30.96 -1.68
C LEU A 10 62.10 30.72 -0.35
N GLY A 11 61.27 31.68 0.05
CA GLY A 11 60.26 31.54 1.12
C GLY A 11 58.84 31.80 0.61
N ALA A 12 58.00 30.75 0.59
CA ALA A 12 56.74 30.65 -0.16
C ALA A 12 55.72 31.81 -0.01
N LEU A 13 55.31 32.38 -1.14
CA LEU A 13 53.99 33.00 -1.32
C LEU A 13 52.91 31.90 -1.33
N VAL A 14 52.41 31.52 -0.16
CA VAL A 14 51.19 30.71 -0.06
C VAL A 14 49.99 31.64 -0.20
N GLY A 15 49.34 31.60 -1.37
CA GLY A 15 48.13 32.37 -1.60
C GLY A 15 46.98 31.91 -0.69
N LEU A 16 46.28 32.87 -0.09
CA LEU A 16 44.93 32.66 0.43
C LEU A 16 43.96 32.44 -0.75
N ALA A 17 44.07 31.28 -1.39
CA ALA A 17 42.97 30.73 -2.14
C ALA A 17 41.87 30.42 -1.13
N ALA A 18 40.80 31.20 -1.15
CA ALA A 18 39.63 30.93 -0.32
C ALA A 18 39.10 29.54 -0.68
N ALA A 19 39.36 28.58 0.21
CA ALA A 19 38.82 27.23 0.07
C ALA A 19 37.29 27.33 0.14
N ARG A 20 36.65 27.34 -1.03
CA ARG A 20 35.25 26.90 -1.18
C ARG A 20 35.24 25.41 -0.86
N ALA A 21 35.28 25.09 0.43
CA ALA A 21 35.12 23.74 0.95
C ALA A 21 33.65 23.30 0.88
N GLY A 22 33.08 23.36 -0.33
CA GLY A 22 32.06 22.41 -0.73
C GLY A 22 32.78 21.11 -1.01
N ALA A 23 33.13 20.38 0.06
CA ALA A 23 33.65 19.04 -0.10
C ALA A 23 32.48 18.17 -0.55
N ASP A 24 32.49 17.78 -1.83
CA ASP A 24 31.47 16.92 -2.41
C ASP A 24 31.30 15.66 -1.56
N LEU A 25 30.05 15.33 -1.26
CA LEU A 25 29.68 14.24 -0.37
C LEU A 25 29.90 12.89 -1.07
N THR A 26 31.16 12.46 -1.14
CA THR A 26 31.57 11.26 -1.88
C THR A 26 31.16 9.96 -1.20
N ALA A 27 30.87 8.93 -2.02
CA ALA A 27 30.59 7.59 -1.54
C ALA A 27 31.76 7.05 -0.70
N GLY A 28 31.44 6.43 0.43
CA GLY A 28 32.41 6.00 1.44
C GLY A 28 32.53 6.94 2.63
N THR A 29 32.24 8.24 2.44
CA THR A 29 32.26 9.26 3.52
C THR A 29 31.27 8.90 4.61
N MET A 30 31.64 9.14 5.87
CA MET A 30 30.68 9.09 6.97
C MET A 30 30.01 10.45 7.08
N LEU A 31 28.69 10.51 6.90
CA LEU A 31 27.89 11.69 7.21
C LEU A 31 27.52 11.65 8.71
N ASP A 32 28.18 12.49 9.50
CA ASP A 32 27.96 12.71 10.93
C ASP A 32 28.19 14.19 11.28
N SER A 33 28.25 14.54 12.57
CA SER A 33 28.40 15.92 13.03
C SER A 33 29.65 16.64 12.52
N THR A 34 30.70 15.91 12.12
CA THR A 34 31.93 16.50 11.59
C THR A 34 31.85 16.84 10.10
N THR A 35 30.95 16.19 9.37
CA THR A 35 30.80 16.28 7.90
C THR A 35 29.46 16.85 7.47
N ALA A 36 28.52 17.08 8.40
CA ALA A 36 27.15 17.52 8.14
C ALA A 36 27.04 18.68 7.14
N GLU A 37 27.92 19.70 7.23
CA GLU A 37 27.89 20.87 6.34
C GLU A 37 28.04 20.54 4.84
N GLN A 38 28.64 19.40 4.50
CA GLN A 38 28.77 18.91 3.12
C GLN A 38 27.41 18.56 2.51
N ALA A 39 26.43 18.20 3.34
CA ALA A 39 25.08 17.80 2.91
C ALA A 39 24.03 18.93 3.06
N LYS A 40 24.45 20.16 3.40
CA LYS A 40 23.53 21.26 3.78
C LYS A 40 22.51 21.64 2.70
N ASP A 41 22.90 21.54 1.43
CA ASP A 41 22.08 21.90 0.26
C ASP A 41 21.36 20.66 -0.33
N LEU A 42 21.59 19.47 0.25
CA LEU A 42 21.03 18.17 -0.14
C LEU A 42 19.96 17.65 0.83
N LEU A 43 19.86 18.25 2.02
CA LEU A 43 18.98 17.80 3.12
C LEU A 43 18.08 18.93 3.61
N PRO A 44 16.81 18.64 3.97
CA PRO A 44 15.99 19.60 4.71
C PRO A 44 16.69 20.06 6.01
N PRO A 45 16.54 21.34 6.42
CA PRO A 45 17.22 21.89 7.59
C PRO A 45 17.00 21.09 8.89
N GLU A 46 15.82 20.46 9.03
CA GLU A 46 15.47 19.61 10.17
C GLU A 46 16.31 18.33 10.22
N ILE A 47 16.56 17.71 9.06
CA ILE A 47 17.37 16.50 8.94
C ILE A 47 18.86 16.82 9.11
N LEU A 48 19.31 17.94 8.54
CA LEU A 48 20.68 18.44 8.71
C LEU A 48 21.01 18.69 10.19
N ARG A 49 20.05 19.22 10.96
CA ARG A 49 20.20 19.46 12.41
C ARG A 49 20.47 18.16 13.18
N HIS A 50 19.85 17.05 12.83
CA HIS A 50 20.11 15.76 13.48
C HIS A 50 21.54 15.25 13.25
N TYR A 51 22.12 15.47 12.06
CA TYR A 51 23.55 15.19 11.85
C TYR A 51 24.44 16.13 12.66
N ARG A 52 24.19 17.44 12.64
CA ARG A 52 24.95 18.45 13.44
C ARG A 52 24.95 18.13 14.94
N ASN A 53 23.82 17.68 15.48
CA ASN A 53 23.68 17.29 16.88
C ASN A 53 24.39 15.96 17.22
N GLY A 54 24.77 15.16 16.22
CA GLY A 54 25.28 13.79 16.41
C GLY A 54 24.19 12.74 16.61
N ASP A 55 22.91 13.08 16.44
CA ASP A 55 21.78 12.12 16.52
C ASP A 55 21.87 11.08 15.40
N TYR A 56 22.29 11.52 14.20
CA TYR A 56 22.41 10.69 13.00
C TYR A 56 23.86 10.50 12.58
N ARG A 57 24.17 9.27 12.15
CA ARG A 57 25.47 8.88 11.59
C ARG A 57 25.28 7.82 10.52
N ASN A 58 25.44 8.21 9.25
CA ASN A 58 25.15 7.36 8.10
C ASN A 58 26.33 7.34 7.13
N LYS A 59 26.75 6.15 6.69
CA LYS A 59 27.75 6.03 5.64
C LYS A 59 27.11 6.36 4.30
N VAL A 60 27.67 7.34 3.60
CA VAL A 60 27.28 7.70 2.24
C VAL A 60 27.66 6.54 1.32
N VAL A 61 26.72 6.07 0.51
CA VAL A 61 26.94 4.97 -0.43
C VAL A 61 26.44 5.37 -1.81
N GLU A 62 27.18 4.95 -2.83
CA GLU A 62 26.68 4.99 -4.20
C GLU A 62 25.63 3.87 -4.34
N PHE A 63 24.38 4.24 -4.55
CA PHE A 63 23.31 3.30 -4.86
C PHE A 63 23.02 3.36 -6.37
N PRO A 64 23.42 2.36 -7.17
CA PRO A 64 23.16 2.39 -8.60
C PRO A 64 21.65 2.32 -8.84
N ILE A 65 21.08 3.27 -9.57
CA ILE A 65 19.64 3.27 -9.87
C ILE A 65 19.20 1.99 -10.60
N THR A 66 20.12 1.34 -11.33
CA THR A 66 19.94 0.03 -11.97
C THR A 66 19.77 -1.16 -11.00
N ARG A 67 19.98 -0.96 -9.69
CA ARG A 67 19.60 -1.89 -8.61
C ARG A 67 18.12 -1.74 -8.23
N TRP A 68 17.52 -0.58 -8.43
CA TRP A 68 16.08 -0.40 -8.28
C TRP A 68 15.39 -0.91 -9.54
N ARG A 69 14.61 -1.99 -9.40
CA ARG A 69 13.82 -2.57 -10.49
C ARG A 69 12.46 -2.96 -9.97
N TRP A 70 11.45 -2.67 -10.77
CA TRP A 70 10.11 -3.23 -10.61
C TRP A 70 10.10 -4.71 -11.03
N ASP A 71 9.04 -5.44 -10.69
CA ASP A 71 8.84 -6.83 -11.12
C ASP A 71 8.87 -6.97 -12.66
N ASP A 72 9.19 -8.18 -13.13
CA ASP A 72 9.22 -8.54 -14.54
C ASP A 72 7.94 -8.13 -15.28
N GLY A 73 8.10 -7.55 -16.47
CA GLY A 73 6.99 -7.07 -17.31
C GLY A 73 6.44 -5.68 -16.94
N PHE A 74 6.85 -5.05 -15.83
CA PHE A 74 6.36 -3.71 -15.45
C PHE A 74 6.64 -2.65 -16.51
N GLU A 75 7.85 -2.62 -17.08
CA GLU A 75 8.24 -1.66 -18.12
C GLU A 75 7.50 -1.91 -19.44
N GLU A 76 7.28 -3.18 -19.79
CA GLU A 76 6.56 -3.58 -21.01
C GLU A 76 5.08 -3.19 -20.91
N ALA A 77 4.43 -3.54 -19.81
CA ALA A 77 3.05 -3.16 -19.55
C ALA A 77 2.90 -1.63 -19.47
N THR A 78 3.87 -0.91 -18.89
CA THR A 78 3.91 0.56 -18.89
C THR A 78 3.96 1.13 -20.30
N ARG A 79 4.83 0.63 -21.19
CA ARG A 79 4.88 1.07 -22.59
C ARG A 79 3.56 0.77 -23.31
N TRP A 80 3.04 -0.44 -23.16
CA TRP A 80 1.74 -0.84 -23.74
C TRP A 80 0.61 0.08 -23.26
N ASN A 81 0.56 0.40 -21.96
CA ASN A 81 -0.43 1.31 -21.40
C ASN A 81 -0.38 2.70 -22.04
N GLY A 82 0.82 3.29 -22.18
CA GLY A 82 1.00 4.60 -22.82
C GLY A 82 0.54 4.63 -24.28
N GLU A 83 0.62 3.50 -24.99
CA GLU A 83 0.13 3.37 -26.35
C GLU A 83 -1.40 3.11 -26.42
N HIS A 84 -2.01 2.48 -25.42
CA HIS A 84 -3.37 1.92 -25.51
C HIS A 84 -4.41 2.57 -24.60
N LEU A 85 -4.02 3.18 -23.48
CA LEU A 85 -4.94 3.70 -22.48
C LEU A 85 -5.21 5.20 -22.64
N VAL A 86 -6.48 5.55 -22.49
CA VAL A 86 -6.98 6.93 -22.37
C VAL A 86 -7.90 7.03 -21.15
N LEU A 87 -8.29 8.25 -20.78
CA LEU A 87 -9.30 8.48 -19.75
C LEU A 87 -10.68 8.58 -20.40
N ASP A 88 -11.68 7.95 -19.78
CA ASP A 88 -13.10 8.10 -20.16
C ASP A 88 -13.75 9.37 -19.58
N GLU A 89 -15.05 9.54 -19.80
CA GLU A 89 -15.84 10.65 -19.26
C GLU A 89 -15.88 10.69 -17.72
N HIS A 90 -15.64 9.55 -17.06
CA HIS A 90 -15.54 9.43 -15.61
C HIS A 90 -14.09 9.53 -15.09
N LYS A 91 -13.13 9.84 -15.97
CA LYS A 91 -11.70 9.89 -15.69
C LYS A 91 -11.16 8.56 -15.15
N ALA A 92 -11.64 7.43 -15.66
CA ALA A 92 -11.08 6.10 -15.46
C ALA A 92 -10.27 5.64 -16.69
N PRO A 93 -9.20 4.84 -16.52
CA PRO A 93 -8.42 4.32 -17.63
C PRO A 93 -9.22 3.27 -18.42
N VAL A 94 -9.33 3.49 -19.72
CA VAL A 94 -9.98 2.60 -20.70
C VAL A 94 -9.07 2.40 -21.92
N ASP A 95 -9.22 1.27 -22.60
CA ASP A 95 -8.59 1.04 -23.88
C ASP A 95 -9.20 1.96 -24.95
N LYS A 96 -8.33 2.67 -25.69
CA LYS A 96 -8.68 3.70 -26.68
C LYS A 96 -9.49 3.19 -27.88
N THR A 97 -9.47 1.88 -28.13
CA THR A 97 -10.09 1.25 -29.31
C THR A 97 -11.50 0.76 -28.99
N THR A 98 -11.66 0.20 -27.79
CA THR A 98 -12.91 -0.45 -27.34
C THR A 98 -13.76 0.46 -26.45
N GLY A 99 -13.18 1.54 -25.90
CA GLY A 99 -13.82 2.39 -24.89
C GLY A 99 -14.09 1.66 -23.57
N LYS A 100 -13.48 0.49 -23.35
CA LYS A 100 -13.71 -0.34 -22.16
C LYS A 100 -12.45 -0.41 -21.32
N ARG A 101 -12.64 -0.46 -20.00
CA ARG A 101 -11.56 -0.75 -19.06
C ARG A 101 -11.01 -2.16 -19.33
N PRO A 102 -9.67 -2.34 -19.46
CA PRO A 102 -9.07 -3.67 -19.50
C PRO A 102 -9.37 -4.50 -18.25
N ASP A 103 -9.50 -5.83 -18.41
CA ASP A 103 -9.72 -6.76 -17.30
C ASP A 103 -8.63 -6.67 -16.22
N TYR A 104 -7.40 -6.37 -16.64
CA TYR A 104 -6.24 -6.18 -15.78
C TYR A 104 -5.33 -5.09 -16.36
N ILE A 105 -4.77 -4.24 -15.50
CA ILE A 105 -3.74 -3.25 -15.83
C ILE A 105 -2.55 -3.50 -14.90
N SER A 106 -1.34 -3.46 -15.45
CA SER A 106 -0.06 -3.54 -14.73
C SER A 106 0.91 -2.49 -15.27
N GLY A 107 1.94 -2.11 -14.51
CA GLY A 107 2.73 -0.92 -14.84
C GLY A 107 2.01 0.38 -14.45
N VAL A 108 2.57 1.53 -14.82
CA VAL A 108 1.84 2.81 -14.69
C VAL A 108 0.88 2.99 -15.88
N PRO A 109 -0.38 3.42 -15.67
CA PRO A 109 -1.35 3.57 -16.75
C PRO A 109 -1.03 4.66 -17.77
N PHE A 110 -0.36 5.75 -17.36
CA PHE A 110 -0.14 6.93 -18.20
C PHE A 110 1.30 7.44 -18.10
N PRO A 111 2.29 6.77 -18.73
CA PRO A 111 3.70 7.18 -18.63
C PRO A 111 4.02 8.53 -19.28
N ASP A 112 3.27 8.93 -20.32
CA ASP A 112 3.42 10.23 -20.99
C ASP A 112 2.35 11.21 -20.46
N ILE A 113 2.81 12.16 -19.63
CA ILE A 113 2.00 13.23 -19.05
C ILE A 113 2.69 14.55 -19.35
N ARG A 114 1.94 15.48 -19.95
CA ARG A 114 2.43 16.78 -20.38
C ARG A 114 1.83 17.88 -19.53
N GLU A 115 2.53 19.01 -19.38
CA GLU A 115 2.04 20.17 -18.62
C GLU A 115 0.82 20.85 -19.28
N ASP A 116 0.67 20.71 -20.60
CA ASP A 116 -0.42 21.26 -21.41
C ASP A 116 -1.66 20.34 -21.50
N ASP A 117 -1.62 19.17 -20.88
CA ASP A 117 -2.73 18.21 -20.86
C ASP A 117 -3.77 18.57 -19.79
N PRO A 118 -5.03 18.90 -20.16
CA PRO A 118 -6.07 19.26 -19.20
C PRO A 118 -6.43 18.13 -18.22
N ASP A 119 -6.11 16.88 -18.55
CA ASP A 119 -6.32 15.71 -17.70
C ASP A 119 -5.05 15.22 -16.98
N ALA A 120 -3.93 15.96 -17.06
CA ALA A 120 -2.66 15.60 -16.44
C ALA A 120 -2.81 15.21 -14.96
N GLY A 121 -3.59 15.98 -14.19
CA GLY A 121 -3.84 15.69 -12.77
C GLY A 121 -4.50 14.33 -12.52
N TYR A 122 -5.47 13.93 -13.35
CA TYR A 122 -6.10 12.61 -13.26
C TYR A 122 -5.13 11.49 -13.63
N LYS A 123 -4.31 11.70 -14.68
CA LYS A 123 -3.28 10.74 -15.09
C LYS A 123 -2.22 10.53 -13.99
N VAL A 124 -1.77 11.61 -13.34
CA VAL A 124 -0.84 11.55 -12.19
C VAL A 124 -1.46 10.77 -11.03
N LEU A 125 -2.72 11.02 -10.67
CA LEU A 125 -3.40 10.28 -9.59
C LEU A 125 -3.48 8.77 -9.89
N TRP A 126 -3.81 8.39 -11.13
CA TRP A 126 -3.79 6.98 -11.52
C TRP A 126 -2.39 6.36 -11.49
N ASN A 127 -1.35 7.07 -11.90
CA ASN A 127 0.03 6.59 -11.79
C ASN A 127 0.45 6.40 -10.32
N VAL A 128 0.06 7.30 -9.41
CA VAL A 128 0.34 7.18 -7.97
C VAL A 128 -0.37 5.97 -7.38
N ASP A 129 -1.67 5.80 -7.66
CA ASP A 129 -2.44 4.62 -7.23
C ASP A 129 -1.78 3.33 -7.73
N TYR A 130 -1.41 3.25 -9.02
CA TYR A 130 -0.81 2.04 -9.59
C TYR A 130 0.62 1.76 -9.14
N ALA A 131 1.46 2.78 -8.97
CA ALA A 131 2.78 2.62 -8.38
C ALA A 131 2.71 2.05 -6.95
N TYR A 132 1.67 2.41 -6.19
CA TYR A 132 1.39 1.81 -4.88
C TYR A 132 0.87 0.37 -5.01
N TYR A 133 -0.07 0.11 -5.92
CA TYR A 133 -0.62 -1.24 -6.15
C TYR A 133 0.44 -2.23 -6.64
N THR A 134 1.44 -1.81 -7.41
CA THR A 134 2.57 -2.66 -7.82
C THR A 134 3.36 -3.20 -6.64
N GLY A 135 3.41 -2.51 -5.50
CA GLY A 135 3.99 -3.02 -4.25
C GLY A 135 3.28 -4.26 -3.67
N GLY A 136 2.09 -4.59 -4.17
CA GLY A 136 1.38 -5.83 -3.89
C GLY A 136 0.65 -5.89 -2.55
N ASN A 137 0.08 -7.07 -2.26
CA ASN A 137 -0.67 -7.33 -1.03
C ASN A 137 0.20 -7.11 0.22
N SER A 138 -0.31 -6.39 1.21
CA SER A 138 0.44 -6.06 2.43
C SER A 138 -0.34 -6.35 3.71
N ARG A 139 0.40 -6.64 4.79
CA ARG A 139 -0.10 -6.66 6.16
C ARG A 139 0.75 -5.70 6.98
N ASN A 140 0.11 -4.65 7.49
CA ASN A 140 0.77 -3.54 8.17
C ASN A 140 0.24 -3.47 9.61
N LEU A 141 1.14 -3.49 10.59
CA LEU A 141 0.81 -3.18 11.98
C LEU A 141 1.10 -1.70 12.21
N VAL A 142 0.05 -0.88 12.25
CA VAL A 142 0.17 0.59 12.23
C VAL A 142 -0.21 1.15 13.60
N LEU A 143 0.65 2.01 14.15
CA LEU A 143 0.33 2.88 15.27
C LEU A 143 -0.19 4.21 14.71
N LEU A 144 -1.48 4.48 14.88
CA LEU A 144 -2.06 5.80 14.62
C LEU A 144 -1.94 6.64 15.88
N SER A 145 -1.27 7.79 15.78
CA SER A 145 -1.06 8.73 16.88
C SER A 145 -1.72 10.06 16.53
N TRP A 146 -2.68 10.51 17.35
CA TRP A 146 -3.28 11.83 17.24
C TRP A 146 -2.49 12.80 18.12
N VAL A 147 -1.90 13.81 17.48
CA VAL A 147 -1.03 14.81 18.12
C VAL A 147 -1.73 16.16 18.12
N SER A 148 -1.73 16.84 19.26
CA SER A 148 -2.19 18.22 19.45
C SER A 148 -1.01 19.14 19.76
N ARG A 149 -1.30 20.44 19.97
CA ARG A 149 -0.29 21.42 20.40
C ARG A 149 0.34 21.10 21.77
N SER A 150 -0.32 20.29 22.59
CA SER A 150 0.17 19.85 23.91
C SER A 150 0.90 18.51 23.91
N GLY A 151 1.00 17.83 22.75
CA GLY A 151 1.67 16.53 22.62
C GLY A 151 0.75 15.43 22.08
N LEU A 152 1.00 14.18 22.47
CA LEU A 152 0.19 13.03 22.09
C LEU A 152 -1.13 13.01 22.87
N ASP A 153 -2.27 13.13 22.18
CA ASP A 153 -3.59 13.05 22.81
C ASP A 153 -4.04 11.60 23.03
N ARG A 154 -3.87 10.76 22.00
CA ARG A 154 -4.31 9.37 21.98
C ARG A 154 -3.62 8.60 20.87
N SER A 155 -3.58 7.27 21.01
CA SER A 155 -3.12 6.37 19.97
C SER A 155 -4.00 5.12 19.84
N ALA A 156 -3.98 4.51 18.66
CA ALA A 156 -4.64 3.25 18.38
C ALA A 156 -3.73 2.37 17.51
N VAL A 157 -3.77 1.06 17.71
CA VAL A 157 -3.00 0.10 16.91
C VAL A 157 -3.95 -0.68 16.01
N GLN A 158 -3.61 -0.79 14.72
CA GLN A 158 -4.40 -1.44 13.69
C GLN A 158 -3.57 -2.52 12.98
N ASP A 159 -4.08 -3.76 12.90
CA ASP A 159 -3.59 -4.79 11.98
C ASP A 159 -4.37 -4.64 10.67
N VAL A 160 -3.74 -4.01 9.67
CA VAL A 160 -4.36 -3.66 8.39
C VAL A 160 -3.87 -4.59 7.29
N ARG A 161 -4.78 -5.16 6.52
CA ARG A 161 -4.50 -6.06 5.40
C ARG A 161 -5.07 -5.49 4.12
N PHE A 162 -4.23 -5.33 3.10
CA PHE A 162 -4.65 -4.93 1.75
C PHE A 162 -4.55 -6.11 0.79
N LEU A 163 -5.57 -6.26 -0.06
CA LEU A 163 -5.62 -7.22 -1.15
C LEU A 163 -5.97 -6.49 -2.44
N TYR A 164 -5.05 -6.49 -3.41
CA TYR A 164 -5.22 -5.84 -4.71
C TYR A 164 -5.72 -6.85 -5.76
N TYR A 165 -6.54 -6.39 -6.69
CA TYR A 165 -7.07 -7.15 -7.82
C TYR A 165 -6.65 -6.54 -9.19
N ASP A 166 -5.78 -5.53 -9.15
CA ASP A 166 -5.22 -4.80 -10.28
C ASP A 166 -3.84 -4.24 -9.87
N GLY A 167 -3.02 -3.82 -10.83
CA GLY A 167 -1.77 -3.08 -10.62
C GLY A 167 -0.58 -3.87 -10.04
N GLN A 168 -0.84 -4.88 -9.20
CA GLN A 168 0.19 -5.79 -8.69
C GLN A 168 0.60 -6.85 -9.72
N PRO A 169 1.75 -7.55 -9.54
CA PRO A 169 2.08 -8.70 -10.37
C PRO A 169 0.97 -9.76 -10.34
N ARG A 170 0.50 -10.21 -11.51
CA ARG A 170 -0.71 -11.05 -11.64
C ARG A 170 -0.66 -12.34 -10.81
N LYS A 171 0.54 -12.88 -10.56
CA LYS A 171 0.85 -14.02 -9.68
C LYS A 171 0.37 -13.87 -8.23
N TYR A 172 0.19 -12.63 -7.74
CA TYR A 172 -0.27 -12.33 -6.38
C TYR A 172 -1.73 -11.87 -6.29
N ALA A 173 -2.35 -11.55 -7.42
CA ALA A 173 -3.77 -11.20 -7.47
C ALA A 173 -4.64 -12.48 -7.40
N PRO A 174 -5.84 -12.41 -6.80
CA PRO A 174 -6.79 -13.53 -6.83
C PRO A 174 -7.12 -13.97 -8.26
N ALA A 175 -7.28 -15.29 -8.43
CA ALA A 175 -7.57 -15.90 -9.73
C ALA A 175 -8.92 -15.41 -10.33
N ALA A 176 -9.89 -15.08 -9.47
CA ALA A 176 -11.20 -14.55 -9.85
C ALA A 176 -11.50 -13.24 -9.10
N ASN A 177 -12.23 -12.34 -9.77
CA ASN A 177 -12.69 -11.06 -9.24
C ASN A 177 -14.18 -10.82 -9.61
N PRO A 178 -15.12 -11.62 -9.09
CA PRO A 178 -16.52 -11.59 -9.53
C PRO A 178 -17.24 -10.27 -9.23
N ASP A 179 -16.81 -9.54 -8.21
CA ASP A 179 -17.38 -8.25 -7.79
C ASP A 179 -16.70 -7.04 -8.45
N ASN A 180 -15.69 -7.29 -9.31
CA ASN A 180 -14.94 -6.29 -10.07
C ASN A 180 -14.25 -5.21 -9.20
N PHE A 181 -13.53 -5.63 -8.16
CA PHE A 181 -12.76 -4.75 -7.28
C PHE A 181 -11.44 -4.28 -7.91
N LEU A 182 -11.00 -3.07 -7.54
CA LEU A 182 -9.60 -2.62 -7.65
C LEU A 182 -8.80 -3.18 -6.46
N PHE A 183 -9.28 -2.93 -5.25
CA PHE A 183 -8.72 -3.48 -4.01
C PHE A 183 -9.76 -3.60 -2.91
N GLN A 184 -9.42 -4.39 -1.90
CA GLN A 184 -10.12 -4.40 -0.61
C GLN A 184 -9.13 -4.29 0.53
N PHE A 185 -9.58 -3.76 1.67
CA PHE A 185 -8.81 -3.78 2.91
C PHE A 185 -9.65 -4.17 4.12
N LEU A 186 -9.00 -4.78 5.10
CA LEU A 186 -9.52 -5.04 6.44
C LEU A 186 -8.55 -4.46 7.46
N ALA A 187 -8.99 -3.47 8.24
CA ALA A 187 -8.27 -2.92 9.38
C ALA A 187 -8.91 -3.41 10.68
N LEU A 188 -8.14 -4.09 11.53
CA LEU A 188 -8.58 -4.59 12.83
C LEU A 188 -7.91 -3.80 13.95
N SER A 189 -8.70 -3.11 14.77
CA SER A 189 -8.19 -2.41 15.96
C SER A 189 -7.75 -3.44 17.02
N THR A 190 -6.47 -3.44 17.37
CA THR A 190 -5.90 -4.34 18.38
C THR A 190 -5.69 -3.67 19.73
N SER A 191 -5.60 -2.33 19.76
CA SER A 191 -5.44 -1.48 20.94
C SER A 191 -6.02 -0.08 20.67
N PRO A 192 -6.58 0.66 21.67
CA PRO A 192 -6.72 0.27 23.08
C PRO A 192 -7.94 -0.66 23.31
N ALA A 193 -8.17 -1.05 24.56
CA ALA A 193 -9.17 -2.06 24.93
C ALA A 193 -10.62 -1.66 24.58
N ASP A 194 -10.90 -0.36 24.48
CA ASP A 194 -12.18 0.22 24.06
C ASP A 194 -12.44 0.00 22.55
N LEU A 195 -11.44 0.28 21.71
CA LEU A 195 -11.48 0.04 20.27
C LEU A 195 -11.23 -1.43 19.89
N GLN A 196 -10.62 -2.23 20.76
CA GLN A 196 -10.17 -3.59 20.46
C GLN A 196 -11.31 -4.47 19.91
N GLY A 197 -11.06 -5.10 18.76
CA GLY A 197 -12.02 -5.96 18.07
C GLY A 197 -13.06 -5.21 17.22
N THR A 198 -12.96 -3.88 17.11
CA THR A 198 -13.60 -3.15 16.00
C THR A 198 -12.84 -3.43 14.71
N ALA A 199 -13.58 -3.45 13.59
CA ALA A 199 -13.02 -3.68 12.27
C ALA A 199 -13.54 -2.63 11.28
N ALA A 200 -12.67 -2.13 10.41
CA ALA A 200 -13.08 -1.42 9.20
C ALA A 200 -12.84 -2.32 7.99
N LEU A 201 -13.84 -2.43 7.12
CA LEU A 201 -13.78 -3.18 5.86
C LEU A 201 -14.06 -2.19 4.73
N GLY A 202 -13.20 -2.13 3.72
CA GLY A 202 -13.36 -1.24 2.59
C GLY A 202 -13.14 -1.92 1.25
N TYR A 203 -13.99 -1.59 0.28
CA TYR A 203 -13.94 -2.06 -1.11
C TYR A 203 -13.88 -0.86 -2.06
N ARG A 204 -12.89 -0.87 -2.96
CA ARG A 204 -12.81 0.02 -4.12
C ARG A 204 -13.11 -0.75 -5.39
N TYR A 205 -13.97 -0.21 -6.26
CA TYR A 205 -14.42 -0.89 -7.49
C TYR A 205 -13.58 -0.45 -8.71
N LYS A 206 -13.47 -1.32 -9.73
CA LYS A 206 -12.95 -0.95 -11.07
C LYS A 206 -13.97 -0.15 -11.89
N ASP A 207 -15.25 -0.27 -11.53
CA ASP A 207 -16.39 0.43 -12.13
C ASP A 207 -16.50 1.84 -11.54
N PRO A 208 -16.23 2.91 -12.32
CA PRO A 208 -16.20 4.28 -11.81
C PRO A 208 -17.60 4.81 -11.42
N THR A 209 -18.67 4.16 -11.86
CA THR A 209 -20.04 4.54 -11.49
C THR A 209 -20.44 4.00 -10.11
N LYS A 210 -19.69 3.02 -9.58
CA LYS A 210 -19.90 2.46 -8.25
C LYS A 210 -19.11 3.22 -7.20
N ARG A 211 -19.83 3.79 -6.24
CA ARG A 211 -19.23 4.38 -5.05
C ARG A 211 -18.57 3.31 -4.19
N ASP A 212 -17.33 3.55 -3.82
CA ASP A 212 -16.57 2.77 -2.84
C ASP A 212 -17.36 2.56 -1.54
N MET A 213 -17.28 1.34 -1.01
CA MET A 213 -18.03 0.94 0.19
C MET A 213 -17.09 0.72 1.35
N ASN A 214 -17.29 1.49 2.43
CA ASN A 214 -16.61 1.31 3.69
C ASN A 214 -17.63 1.02 4.79
N TRP A 215 -17.35 0.01 5.61
CA TRP A 215 -18.12 -0.34 6.80
C TRP A 215 -17.23 -0.32 8.03
N ALA A 216 -17.77 0.18 9.14
CA ALA A 216 -17.20 0.01 10.47
C ALA A 216 -18.07 -0.99 11.24
N CYS A 217 -17.49 -2.14 11.58
CA CYS A 217 -18.10 -3.13 12.44
C CYS A 217 -17.67 -2.87 13.90
N GLY A 218 -18.65 -2.70 14.78
CA GLY A 218 -18.45 -2.79 16.22
C GLY A 218 -17.96 -4.18 16.64
N ARG A 219 -17.53 -4.32 17.90
CA ARG A 219 -16.79 -5.48 18.42
C ARG A 219 -17.32 -6.84 17.92
N CYS A 220 -16.68 -7.37 16.88
CA CYS A 220 -16.95 -8.73 16.41
C CYS A 220 -16.33 -9.68 17.44
N ARG A 221 -17.15 -10.25 18.33
CA ARG A 221 -16.73 -11.41 19.13
C ARG A 221 -16.40 -12.51 18.12
N PRO A 222 -15.13 -12.96 18.00
CA PRO A 222 -14.82 -14.05 17.09
C PRO A 222 -15.63 -15.27 17.55
N PRO A 223 -16.13 -16.10 16.61
CA PRO A 223 -16.73 -17.36 17.00
C PRO A 223 -15.69 -18.14 17.80
N ILE A 224 -16.05 -18.49 19.04
CA ILE A 224 -15.21 -19.34 19.87
C ILE A 224 -15.07 -20.65 19.09
N ALA A 225 -13.86 -20.93 18.61
CA ALA A 225 -13.57 -22.21 17.99
C ALA A 225 -13.93 -23.31 19.02
N PRO A 226 -14.81 -24.26 18.69
CA PRO A 226 -15.15 -25.31 19.63
C PRO A 226 -13.86 -26.07 19.95
N THR A 227 -13.43 -25.98 21.20
CA THR A 227 -12.30 -26.76 21.71
C THR A 227 -12.63 -28.22 21.53
N ALA A 228 -11.90 -28.89 20.63
CA ALA A 228 -12.06 -30.31 20.35
C ALA A 228 -11.54 -31.14 21.53
N SER A 229 -12.34 -31.23 22.60
CA SER A 229 -12.06 -32.07 23.77
C SER A 229 -13.35 -32.50 24.47
N SER A 230 -14.05 -33.44 23.84
CA SER A 230 -14.90 -34.43 24.51
C SER A 230 -15.25 -35.55 23.54
N ALA A 231 -14.29 -36.47 23.33
CA ALA A 231 -14.61 -37.72 22.64
C ALA A 231 -15.64 -38.50 23.50
N PRO A 232 -16.77 -38.96 22.93
CA PRO A 232 -17.73 -39.74 23.70
C PRO A 232 -17.12 -41.11 24.05
N THR A 233 -17.14 -41.44 25.34
CA THR A 233 -16.68 -42.73 25.88
C THR A 233 -17.39 -43.88 25.17
N ARG A 234 -16.65 -44.60 24.32
CA ARG A 234 -17.21 -45.73 23.56
C ARG A 234 -17.37 -46.92 24.50
N ALA A 235 -18.63 -47.30 24.78
CA ALA A 235 -18.92 -48.50 25.54
C ALA A 235 -18.31 -49.73 24.84
N ARG A 236 -17.65 -50.56 25.65
CA ARG A 236 -16.85 -51.71 25.19
C ARG A 236 -17.75 -52.95 25.11
N THR A 237 -17.96 -53.46 23.91
CA THR A 237 -18.52 -54.81 23.69
C THR A 237 -17.49 -55.67 22.95
N THR A 238 -17.39 -56.92 23.39
CA THR A 238 -16.26 -57.83 23.16
C THR A 238 -16.32 -58.63 21.85
N ALA A 239 -15.13 -59.10 21.44
CA ALA A 239 -14.86 -60.29 20.62
C ALA A 239 -15.11 -60.17 19.10
N SER A 240 -14.33 -60.82 18.21
CA SER A 240 -13.08 -61.60 18.38
C SER A 240 -12.27 -61.66 17.05
N SER A 241 -11.02 -62.14 17.14
CA SER A 241 -10.17 -62.80 16.11
C SER A 241 -10.77 -63.15 14.73
N SER A 242 -10.02 -63.18 13.61
CA SER A 242 -8.61 -62.84 13.31
C SER A 242 -8.31 -63.03 11.81
N THR A 243 -7.09 -62.65 11.40
CA THR A 243 -6.27 -63.25 10.30
C THR A 243 -6.61 -63.02 8.81
N ALA A 244 -5.51 -62.80 8.08
CA ALA A 244 -5.18 -63.25 6.71
C ALA A 244 -5.16 -62.21 5.56
N SER A 245 -3.96 -62.15 4.97
CA SER A 245 -3.45 -61.33 3.85
C SER A 245 -4.07 -61.63 2.47
N PRO A 246 -3.76 -60.83 1.42
CA PRO A 246 -4.54 -60.79 0.18
C PRO A 246 -3.95 -61.61 -0.99
N ARG A 247 -4.80 -61.96 -1.97
CA ARG A 247 -4.50 -62.01 -3.43
C ARG A 247 -5.68 -62.64 -4.20
N THR A 248 -6.23 -61.93 -5.19
CA THR A 248 -6.24 -62.26 -6.65
C THR A 248 -7.26 -61.41 -7.43
N SER A 249 -6.86 -60.97 -8.63
CA SER A 249 -7.73 -60.42 -9.68
C SER A 249 -8.15 -61.56 -10.65
N PRO A 250 -8.86 -61.35 -11.79
CA PRO A 250 -9.57 -60.15 -12.29
C PRO A 250 -11.01 -60.45 -12.81
N GLY A 251 -11.77 -59.44 -13.27
CA GLY A 251 -12.83 -59.69 -14.26
C GLY A 251 -13.96 -58.66 -14.41
N ARG A 252 -14.20 -58.25 -15.67
CA ARG A 252 -15.48 -57.81 -16.28
C ARG A 252 -16.23 -56.57 -15.75
N SER A 253 -16.12 -55.50 -16.55
CA SER A 253 -17.24 -54.61 -16.97
C SER A 253 -18.47 -55.41 -17.45
N PRO A 254 -19.72 -54.86 -17.46
CA PRO A 254 -20.00 -53.46 -17.85
C PRO A 254 -21.16 -52.72 -17.15
N ALA A 255 -21.35 -51.48 -17.60
CA ALA A 255 -22.58 -50.69 -17.58
C ALA A 255 -23.16 -50.27 -16.20
N THR A 256 -22.79 -49.06 -15.77
CA THR A 256 -23.57 -48.29 -14.79
C THR A 256 -24.04 -46.95 -15.37
N ARG A 257 -25.38 -46.84 -15.42
CA ARG A 257 -26.17 -45.60 -15.31
C ARG A 257 -25.40 -44.48 -14.60
N ARG A 258 -25.27 -43.31 -15.24
CA ARG A 258 -25.00 -42.06 -14.50
C ARG A 258 -26.31 -41.53 -13.95
N ASP A 259 -26.62 -41.88 -12.71
CA ASP A 259 -27.63 -41.14 -11.95
C ASP A 259 -27.05 -39.76 -11.59
N SER A 260 -27.85 -38.73 -11.85
CA SER A 260 -27.49 -37.32 -11.65
C SER A 260 -27.66 -36.90 -10.18
N ALA A 261 -26.56 -36.91 -9.42
CA ALA A 261 -26.52 -36.37 -8.06
C ALA A 261 -26.18 -34.88 -8.06
N SER A 262 -27.21 -34.03 -8.04
CA SER A 262 -27.07 -32.57 -7.86
C SER A 262 -26.66 -32.23 -6.42
N SER A 263 -25.36 -32.05 -6.17
CA SER A 263 -24.89 -31.52 -4.88
C SER A 263 -25.09 -30.01 -4.79
N THR A 264 -26.25 -29.59 -4.29
CA THR A 264 -26.53 -28.19 -3.96
C THR A 264 -25.60 -27.74 -2.84
N ARG A 265 -24.48 -27.07 -3.17
CA ARG A 265 -23.64 -26.45 -2.13
C ARG A 265 -24.36 -25.24 -1.57
N THR A 266 -24.93 -25.40 -0.38
CA THR A 266 -25.48 -24.31 0.42
C THR A 266 -24.39 -23.26 0.66
N ALA A 267 -24.46 -22.15 -0.07
CA ALA A 267 -23.59 -21.01 0.16
C ALA A 267 -23.96 -20.38 1.51
N SER A 268 -23.15 -20.63 2.53
CA SER A 268 -23.27 -20.01 3.86
C SER A 268 -23.04 -18.51 3.76
N ARG A 269 -24.09 -17.76 3.45
CA ARG A 269 -24.09 -16.29 3.52
C ARG A 269 -23.84 -15.86 4.97
N ALA A 270 -22.62 -15.41 5.25
CA ALA A 270 -22.31 -14.71 6.50
C ALA A 270 -23.24 -13.48 6.61
N ARG A 271 -24.11 -13.49 7.61
CA ARG A 271 -25.15 -12.47 7.80
C ARG A 271 -24.54 -11.30 8.59
N TRP A 272 -23.88 -10.39 7.88
CA TRP A 272 -23.23 -9.22 8.48
C TRP A 272 -24.26 -8.21 9.00
N CYS A 273 -24.16 -7.85 10.28
CA CYS A 273 -24.96 -6.79 10.90
C CYS A 273 -24.36 -5.41 10.59
N GLY A 274 -24.56 -4.93 9.36
CA GLY A 274 -24.17 -3.58 8.94
C GLY A 274 -25.34 -2.60 9.01
N THR A 275 -25.29 -1.62 9.91
CA THR A 275 -26.19 -0.46 9.88
C THR A 275 -25.76 0.48 8.75
N ARG A 276 -26.59 0.62 7.70
CA ARG A 276 -26.42 1.71 6.73
C ARG A 276 -26.75 3.04 7.41
N SER A 277 -25.80 3.97 7.42
CA SER A 277 -26.07 5.37 7.72
C SER A 277 -26.99 5.95 6.62
N ARG A 278 -28.20 6.39 7.01
CA ARG A 278 -29.09 7.16 6.13
C ARG A 278 -28.57 8.60 6.04
N PRO A 279 -28.72 9.30 4.90
CA PRO A 279 -28.36 10.71 4.80
C PRO A 279 -29.25 11.54 5.74
N ALA A 280 -28.65 12.49 6.46
CA ALA A 280 -29.39 13.47 7.23
C ALA A 280 -30.20 14.36 6.28
N GLY A 281 -31.51 14.48 6.53
CA GLY A 281 -32.39 15.36 5.76
C GLY A 281 -31.99 16.82 5.92
N GLY A 282 -32.05 17.60 4.84
CA GLY A 282 -31.59 18.98 4.83
C GLY A 282 -32.36 19.88 5.80
N ALA A 283 -31.66 20.43 6.79
CA ALA A 283 -32.16 21.55 7.58
C ALA A 283 -32.17 22.81 6.71
N ARG A 284 -33.35 23.33 6.38
CA ARG A 284 -33.50 24.65 5.74
C ARG A 284 -33.09 25.73 6.74
N SER A 285 -31.94 26.35 6.54
CA SER A 285 -31.62 27.62 7.20
C SER A 285 -32.52 28.72 6.64
N ARG A 286 -33.33 29.35 7.50
CA ARG A 286 -33.97 30.63 7.18
C ARG A 286 -32.97 31.73 7.48
N SER A 287 -32.45 32.38 6.44
CA SER A 287 -31.64 33.60 6.59
C SER A 287 -32.55 34.81 6.82
N THR A 288 -32.73 35.20 8.08
CA THR A 288 -33.28 36.52 8.43
C THR A 288 -32.22 37.59 8.20
N THR A 289 -32.29 38.26 7.05
CA THR A 289 -31.46 39.43 6.75
C THR A 289 -32.02 40.64 7.50
N THR A 290 -31.28 41.13 8.49
CA THR A 290 -31.58 42.40 9.18
C THR A 290 -30.53 43.43 8.74
N ALA A 291 -30.96 44.48 8.05
CA ALA A 291 -30.08 45.58 7.63
C ALA A 291 -29.84 46.58 8.78
N PRO A 292 -28.63 47.14 8.94
CA PRO A 292 -28.38 48.23 9.87
C PRO A 292 -28.90 49.58 9.30
N PRO A 293 -29.28 50.54 10.16
CA PRO A 293 -29.83 51.82 9.71
C PRO A 293 -28.74 52.77 9.19
N ALA A 294 -29.11 53.58 8.20
CA ALA A 294 -28.28 54.70 7.75
C ALA A 294 -28.31 55.85 8.77
N SER A 295 -27.14 56.45 9.04
CA SER A 295 -27.01 57.76 9.70
C SER A 295 -26.43 58.79 8.72
N ARG A 296 -26.76 60.05 8.98
CA ARG A 296 -26.51 61.21 8.11
C ARG A 296 -25.08 61.75 8.22
#